data_AF-A0A944TZP3-F1
#
_entry.id   AF-A0A944TZP3-F1
#
_cell.length_a   1.000
_cell.length_b   1.000
_cell.length_c   1.000
_cell.angle_alpha   90.00
_cell.angle_beta   90.00
_cell.angle_gamma   90.00
#
_symmetry.space_group_name_H-M   'P 1'
#
loop_
_entity.id
_entity.type
_entity.pdbx_description
1 polymer ?
#
loop_
_entity_poly.entity_id
_entity_poly.type
_entity_poly.pdbx_seq_one_letter_code
_entity_poly.pdbx_strand_id
1 'polypeptide(L)'
;MVRPGLMVYGVVPPGERKANQKLIRLIRSALSFHSRVGNLKWISKGISLGHGRIFTANQKMQIAIPSGYGNSYPPSAPNRANVLIRGLLCVVVGRVAWTNA
;
A
#
# COMPACT_ATOMS: atom_id res chain seq x y z
N MET A 1 -15.22 -32.41 5.77
CA MET A 1 -14.09 -31.67 6.39
C MET A 1 -13.84 -30.40 5.60
N VAL A 2 -13.66 -29.24 6.25
CA VAL A 2 -13.39 -27.94 5.60
C VAL A 2 -11.98 -27.45 5.93
N ARG A 3 -11.33 -26.72 5.00
CA ARG A 3 -9.96 -26.17 5.14
C ARG A 3 -9.96 -24.65 4.97
N PRO A 4 -10.34 -23.87 6.00
CA PRO A 4 -10.52 -22.43 5.88
C PRO A 4 -9.19 -21.67 5.96
N GLY A 5 -8.37 -21.70 4.89
CA GLY A 5 -7.03 -21.09 4.88
C GLY A 5 -7.03 -19.56 5.07
N LEU A 6 -7.41 -18.80 4.04
CA LEU A 6 -7.36 -17.33 4.06
C LEU A 6 -8.29 -16.70 5.11
N MET A 7 -9.43 -17.34 5.35
CA MET A 7 -10.45 -16.83 6.28
C MET A 7 -9.94 -16.76 7.73
N VAL A 8 -9.02 -17.65 8.13
CA VAL A 8 -8.37 -17.61 9.46
C VAL A 8 -7.55 -16.33 9.66
N TYR A 9 -7.01 -15.75 8.58
CA TYR A 9 -6.22 -14.52 8.63
C TYR A 9 -7.04 -13.24 8.49
N GLY A 10 -8.36 -13.36 8.43
CA GLY A 10 -9.20 -12.19 8.20
C GLY A 10 -9.39 -11.84 6.72
N VAL A 11 -8.97 -12.72 5.80
CA VAL A 11 -8.99 -12.45 4.36
C VAL A 11 -10.10 -13.27 3.70
N VAL A 12 -11.00 -12.58 3.00
CA VAL A 12 -12.04 -13.23 2.20
C VAL A 12 -11.39 -13.74 0.90
N PRO A 13 -11.44 -15.05 0.61
CA PRO A 13 -10.85 -15.58 -0.61
C PRO A 13 -11.57 -15.00 -1.85
N PRO A 14 -10.83 -14.57 -2.87
CA PRO A 14 -11.44 -14.17 -4.13
C PRO A 14 -12.06 -15.40 -4.82
N GLY A 15 -13.27 -15.28 -5.35
CA GLY A 15 -13.98 -16.36 -6.04
C GLY A 15 -15.30 -15.91 -6.65
N GLU A 16 -15.90 -16.77 -7.49
CA GLU A 16 -17.15 -16.48 -8.23
C GLU A 16 -18.35 -16.24 -7.32
N ARG A 17 -18.36 -16.86 -6.14
CA ARG A 17 -19.40 -16.67 -5.13
C ARG A 17 -19.09 -15.43 -4.30
N LYS A 18 -19.89 -14.38 -4.46
CA LYS A 18 -19.83 -13.19 -3.60
C LYS A 18 -19.95 -13.63 -2.14
N ALA A 19 -18.97 -13.25 -1.33
CA ALA A 19 -19.02 -13.50 0.10
C ALA A 19 -20.24 -12.79 0.71
N ASN A 20 -20.96 -13.50 1.58
CA ASN A 20 -22.11 -12.96 2.26
C ASN A 20 -21.69 -11.74 3.12
N GLN A 21 -22.46 -10.65 3.07
CA GLN A 21 -22.19 -9.44 3.85
C GLN A 21 -22.08 -9.70 5.36
N LYS A 22 -22.82 -10.68 5.89
CA LYS A 22 -22.69 -11.11 7.30
C LYS A 22 -21.33 -11.72 7.58
N LEU A 23 -20.80 -12.52 6.66
CA LEU A 23 -19.49 -13.18 6.79
C LEU A 23 -18.38 -12.13 6.81
N ILE A 24 -18.44 -11.14 5.92
CA ILE A 24 -17.46 -10.04 5.84
C ILE A 24 -17.40 -9.27 7.17
N ARG A 25 -18.53 -9.07 7.86
CA ARG A 25 -18.59 -8.37 9.15
C ARG A 25 -18.03 -9.19 10.32
N LEU A 26 -18.04 -10.52 10.23
CA LEU A 26 -17.56 -11.42 11.28
C LEU A 26 -16.06 -11.69 11.21
N ILE A 27 -15.45 -11.43 10.05
CA ILE A 27 -14.03 -11.66 9.79
C ILE A 27 -13.24 -10.42 10.20
N ARG A 28 -12.16 -10.61 10.97
CA ARG A 28 -11.28 -9.53 11.45
C ARG A 28 -9.86 -9.75 10.91
N SER A 29 -9.25 -8.70 10.36
CA SER A 29 -7.86 -8.77 9.88
C SER A 29 -6.93 -9.18 11.02
N ALA A 30 -6.17 -10.26 10.82
CA ALA A 30 -5.19 -10.72 11.80
C ALA A 30 -3.87 -9.93 11.71
N LEU A 31 -3.63 -9.20 10.61
CA LEU A 31 -2.37 -8.54 10.32
C LEU A 31 -2.57 -7.07 9.95
N SER A 32 -1.64 -6.23 10.41
CA SER A 32 -1.49 -4.85 9.97
C SER A 32 -0.02 -4.60 9.63
N PHE A 33 0.25 -4.06 8.44
CA PHE A 33 1.60 -3.76 7.97
C PHE A 33 1.92 -2.29 8.25
N HIS A 34 2.95 -2.05 9.06
CA HIS A 34 3.35 -0.72 9.48
C HIS A 34 4.79 -0.42 9.05
N SER A 35 5.04 0.82 8.65
CA SER A 35 6.36 1.35 8.38
C SER A 35 6.48 2.78 8.92
N ARG A 36 7.69 3.33 8.91
CA ARG A 36 7.94 4.72 9.32
C ARG A 36 8.30 5.56 8.11
N VAL A 37 7.95 6.84 8.14
CA VAL A 37 8.46 7.80 7.16
C VAL A 37 9.91 8.11 7.53
N GLY A 38 10.85 7.68 6.70
CA GLY A 38 12.28 7.94 6.91
C GLY A 38 12.69 9.32 6.42
N ASN A 39 12.03 9.85 5.39
CA ASN A 39 12.35 11.16 4.84
C ASN A 39 11.11 11.83 4.22
N LEU A 40 11.07 13.16 4.27
CA LEU A 40 10.08 14.01 3.62
C LEU A 40 10.79 14.94 2.64
N LYS A 41 10.39 14.92 1.38
CA LYS A 41 10.96 15.79 0.35
C LYS A 41 9.88 16.65 -0.32
N TRP A 42 10.17 17.93 -0.48
CA TRP A 42 9.36 18.81 -1.32
C TRP A 42 9.79 18.67 -2.77
N ILE A 43 8.82 18.53 -3.66
CA ILE A 43 9.04 18.55 -5.09
C ILE A 43 8.15 19.60 -5.74
N SER A 44 8.68 20.27 -6.76
CA SER A 44 7.97 21.24 -7.58
C SER A 44 7.19 20.54 -8.70
N LYS A 45 6.23 21.28 -9.28
CA LYS A 45 5.52 20.86 -10.50
C LYS A 45 6.52 20.49 -11.61
N GLY A 46 6.25 19.42 -12.34
CA GLY A 46 7.06 18.93 -13.44
C GLY A 46 8.19 17.97 -13.05
N ILE A 47 8.45 17.76 -11.75
CA ILE A 47 9.45 16.80 -11.30
C ILE A 47 8.86 15.38 -11.38
N SER A 48 9.58 14.47 -12.05
CA SER A 48 9.23 13.05 -12.12
C SER A 48 9.85 12.23 -10.98
N LEU A 49 9.11 11.23 -10.50
CA LEU A 49 9.51 10.34 -9.40
C LEU A 49 9.62 8.88 -9.85
N GLY A 50 10.58 8.18 -9.23
CA GLY A 50 10.78 6.75 -9.38
C GLY A 50 11.48 6.35 -10.68
N HIS A 51 11.96 5.11 -10.70
CA HIS A 51 12.56 4.53 -11.90
C HIS A 51 11.51 4.41 -13.01
N GLY A 52 11.87 4.84 -14.23
CA GLY A 52 10.97 4.87 -15.38
C GLY A 52 10.03 6.09 -15.44
N ARG A 53 10.19 7.07 -14.54
CA ARG A 53 9.42 8.35 -14.55
C ARG A 53 7.89 8.16 -14.66
N ILE A 54 7.36 7.13 -14.00
CA ILE A 54 5.94 6.77 -14.07
C ILE A 54 5.00 7.75 -13.35
N PHE A 55 5.54 8.67 -12.56
CA PHE A 55 4.78 9.73 -11.93
C PHE A 55 5.48 11.06 -12.14
N THR A 56 4.72 12.10 -12.49
CA THR A 56 5.19 13.48 -12.61
C THR A 56 4.29 14.38 -11.77
N ALA A 57 4.89 15.19 -10.90
CA ALA A 57 4.17 16.08 -10.02
C ALA A 57 3.40 17.15 -10.82
N ASN A 58 2.09 17.22 -10.62
CA ASN A 58 1.24 18.23 -11.25
C ASN A 58 1.24 19.58 -10.50
N GLN A 59 1.68 19.58 -9.24
CA GLN A 59 1.78 20.74 -8.37
C GLN A 59 2.94 20.57 -7.37
N LYS A 60 3.25 21.63 -6.63
CA LYS A 60 4.19 21.51 -5.51
C LYS A 60 3.59 20.58 -4.45
N MET A 61 4.29 19.51 -4.11
CA MET A 61 3.80 18.48 -3.19
C MET A 61 4.92 17.93 -2.31
N GLN A 62 4.54 17.44 -1.14
CA GLN A 62 5.45 16.79 -0.20
C GLN A 62 5.35 15.27 -0.38
N ILE A 63 6.51 14.64 -0.54
CA ILE A 63 6.64 13.19 -0.72
C ILE A 63 7.19 12.57 0.55
N ALA A 64 6.47 11.57 1.06
CA ALA A 64 6.95 10.70 2.12
C ALA A 64 7.69 9.50 1.53
N ILE A 65 8.92 9.30 1.99
CA ILE A 65 9.74 8.14 1.66
C ILE A 65 9.68 7.21 2.86
N PRO A 66 8.97 6.07 2.76
CA PRO A 66 8.93 5.11 3.84
C PRO A 66 10.31 4.46 4.03
N SER A 67 10.58 3.97 5.24
CA SER A 67 11.77 3.19 5.60
C SER A 67 11.33 1.88 6.26
N GLY A 68 12.10 0.81 6.01
CA GLY A 68 11.85 -0.51 6.60
C GLY A 68 10.78 -1.35 5.90
N TYR A 69 10.47 -1.08 4.62
CA TYR A 69 9.49 -1.87 3.85
C TYR A 69 10.11 -2.90 2.89
N GLY A 70 11.44 -2.93 2.79
CA GLY A 70 12.31 -3.76 1.94
C GLY A 70 11.59 -4.76 1.01
N ASN A 71 11.27 -5.94 1.53
CA ASN A 71 10.74 -7.07 0.75
C ASN A 71 9.23 -7.29 0.92
N SER A 72 8.58 -6.51 1.78
CA SER A 72 7.21 -6.77 2.23
C SER A 72 6.15 -6.02 1.42
N TYR A 73 6.56 -5.01 0.63
CA TYR A 73 5.64 -4.22 -0.18
C TYR A 73 5.78 -4.57 -1.67
N PRO A 74 4.69 -5.00 -2.35
CA PRO A 74 4.78 -5.48 -3.71
C PRO A 74 5.20 -4.37 -4.69
N PRO A 75 6.18 -4.62 -5.58
CA PRO A 75 6.67 -3.62 -6.53
C PRO A 75 5.65 -3.29 -7.64
N SER A 76 4.58 -4.07 -7.78
CA SER A 76 3.46 -3.88 -8.72
C SER A 76 2.35 -2.96 -8.19
N ALA A 77 2.49 -2.42 -6.98
CA ALA A 77 1.54 -1.49 -6.37
C ALA A 77 1.58 0.01 -6.81
N PRO A 78 2.39 0.51 -7.77
CA PRO A 78 2.39 1.95 -8.09
C PRO A 78 1.02 2.46 -8.49
N ASN A 79 0.65 3.66 -8.02
CA ASN A 79 -0.52 4.44 -8.45
C ASN A 79 -1.91 3.81 -8.22
N ARG A 80 -2.01 2.65 -7.56
CA ARG A 80 -3.28 2.00 -7.21
C ARG A 80 -3.41 1.65 -5.74
N ALA A 81 -2.32 1.76 -4.99
CA ALA A 81 -2.32 1.47 -3.57
C ALA A 81 -2.45 2.74 -2.73
N ASN A 82 -3.18 2.59 -1.63
CA ASN A 82 -3.36 3.62 -0.63
C ASN A 82 -2.69 3.17 0.67
N VAL A 83 -2.11 4.13 1.39
CA VAL A 83 -1.51 3.95 2.71
C VAL A 83 -2.12 4.94 3.68
N LEU A 84 -2.00 4.66 4.97
CA LEU A 84 -2.39 5.58 6.03
C LEU A 84 -1.15 6.23 6.63
N ILE A 85 -1.08 7.56 6.58
CA ILE A 85 -0.05 8.34 7.28
C ILE A 85 -0.75 9.11 8.38
N ARG A 86 -0.50 8.73 9.65
CA ARG A 86 -1.17 9.32 10.83
C ARG A 86 -2.71 9.30 10.73
N GLY A 87 -3.27 8.23 10.18
CA GLY A 87 -4.71 8.06 9.98
C GLY A 87 -5.28 8.75 8.74
N LEU A 88 -4.49 9.54 8.01
CA LEU A 88 -4.90 10.16 6.75
C LEU A 88 -4.58 9.24 5.57
N LEU A 89 -5.55 9.09 4.67
CA LEU A 89 -5.38 8.30 3.45
C LEU A 89 -4.48 9.04 2.46
N CYS A 90 -3.40 8.39 2.05
CA CYS A 90 -2.43 8.91 1.08
C CYS A 90 -2.22 7.91 -0.05
N VAL A 91 -2.09 8.40 -1.28
CA VAL A 91 -1.86 7.57 -2.46
C VAL A 91 -0.36 7.30 -2.61
N VAL A 92 -0.01 6.06 -2.97
CA VAL A 92 1.37 5.70 -3.30
C VAL A 92 1.68 6.14 -4.73
N VAL A 93 2.60 7.10 -4.86
CA VAL A 93 3.04 7.66 -6.15
C VAL A 93 4.43 7.15 -6.53
N GLY A 94 4.64 6.95 -7.82
CA GLY A 94 5.92 6.46 -8.35
C GLY A 94 6.16 4.98 -8.07
N ARG A 95 7.31 4.49 -8.53
CA ARG A 95 7.66 3.07 -8.45
C ARG A 95 8.26 2.78 -7.08
N VAL A 96 7.80 1.71 -6.44
CA VAL A 96 8.38 1.25 -5.17
C VAL A 96 9.80 0.78 -5.46
N ALA A 97 10.78 1.55 -5.00
CA ALA A 97 12.18 1.16 -5.07
C ALA A 97 12.52 0.25 -3.88
N TRP A 98 13.48 -0.66 -4.06
CA TRP A 98 14.02 -1.41 -2.93
C TRP A 98 14.80 -0.46 -2.04
N THR A 99 14.52 -0.48 -0.74
CA THR A 99 15.35 0.15 0.27
C THR A 99 16.14 -0.95 0.95
N ASN A 100 17.47 -0.98 0.72
CA ASN A 100 18.37 -1.68 1.64
C ASN A 100 18.41 -0.83 2.92
N ALA A 101 18.08 -1.46 4.05
CA ALA A 101 18.28 -0.89 5.37
C ALA A 101 19.77 -0.73 5.66
#